data_AF-A0A815FD52-F1
#
_entry.id   AF-A0A815FD52-F1
#
_cell.length_a   1.000
_cell.length_b   1.000
_cell.length_c   1.000
_cell.angle_alpha   90.00
_cell.angle_beta   90.00
_cell.angle_gamma   90.00
#
_symmetry.space_group_name_H-M   'P 1'
#
loop_
_entity.id
_entity.type
_entity.pdbx_description
1 polymer ?
#
loop_
_entity_poly.entity_id
_entity_poly.type
_entity_poly.pdbx_seq_one_letter_code
_entity_poly.pdbx_strand_id
1 'polypeptide(L)'
;MSSIDGTYRVDGHTINSYDGNKTIITSMMLRLANGRLWASGCYDSGTNYNTEKSVVWSGSYNGDELEWTEKYGETSGVFIYHGFIQNKKLCGTYKWTANAASGSFEFSLQRLSN
;
A
#
# COMPACT_ATOMS: atom_id res chain seq x y z
N MET A 1 16.37 5.15 15.93
CA MET A 1 16.00 4.86 14.52
C MET A 1 15.44 3.46 14.51
N SER A 2 14.24 3.25 13.95
CA SER A 2 13.67 1.91 13.86
C SER A 2 14.50 1.08 12.88
N SER A 3 14.64 -0.22 13.10
CA SER A 3 15.35 -1.12 12.18
C SER A 3 14.75 -1.13 10.77
N ILE A 4 13.48 -0.74 10.65
CA ILE A 4 12.72 -0.68 9.41
C ILE A 4 12.73 0.71 8.74
N ASP A 5 13.42 1.70 9.30
CA ASP A 5 13.58 3.00 8.64
C ASP A 5 14.35 2.81 7.33
N GLY A 6 13.83 3.32 6.21
CA GLY A 6 14.47 3.17 4.91
C GLY A 6 13.58 3.47 3.72
N THR A 7 14.17 3.37 2.54
CA THR A 7 13.46 3.43 1.27
C THR A 7 13.33 2.02 0.69
N TYR A 8 12.15 1.68 0.22
CA TYR A 8 11.79 0.36 -0.28
C TYR A 8 11.13 0.49 -1.64
N ARG A 9 11.51 -0.41 -2.55
CA ARG A 9 10.68 -0.75 -3.69
C ARG A 9 9.62 -1.76 -3.22
N VAL A 10 8.38 -1.50 -3.60
CA VAL A 10 7.21 -2.25 -3.21
C VAL A 10 6.55 -2.83 -4.46
N ASP A 11 6.41 -4.16 -4.47
CA ASP A 11 5.72 -4.91 -5.53
C ASP A 11 4.73 -5.88 -4.87
N GLY A 12 3.52 -6.04 -5.40
CA GLY A 12 2.55 -6.98 -4.85
C GLY A 12 1.13 -6.73 -5.31
N HIS A 13 0.15 -6.96 -4.43
CA HIS A 13 -1.24 -6.89 -4.84
C HIS A 13 -2.22 -6.68 -3.68
N THR A 14 -3.40 -6.17 -4.05
CA THR A 14 -4.61 -6.20 -3.20
C THR A 14 -5.62 -7.20 -3.78
N ILE A 15 -6.48 -7.76 -2.91
CA ILE A 15 -7.60 -8.64 -3.28
C ILE A 15 -8.86 -8.11 -2.60
N ASN A 16 -9.86 -7.75 -3.39
CA ASN A 16 -11.17 -7.33 -2.89
C ASN A 16 -11.98 -8.52 -2.38
N SER A 17 -12.50 -8.43 -1.17
CA SER A 17 -13.30 -9.50 -0.55
C SER A 17 -14.67 -9.72 -1.23
N TYR A 18 -15.19 -8.72 -1.95
CA TYR A 18 -16.50 -8.81 -2.59
C TYR A 18 -16.51 -9.68 -3.85
N ASP A 19 -15.54 -9.46 -4.75
CA ASP A 19 -15.50 -10.06 -6.09
C ASP A 19 -14.18 -10.80 -6.39
N GLY A 20 -13.23 -10.81 -5.44
CA GLY A 20 -11.90 -11.37 -5.64
C GLY A 20 -11.04 -10.55 -6.60
N ASN A 21 -11.45 -9.34 -6.99
CA ASN A 21 -10.70 -8.52 -7.93
C ASN A 21 -9.30 -8.23 -7.39
N LYS A 22 -8.29 -8.53 -8.22
CA LYS A 22 -6.88 -8.36 -7.89
C LYS A 22 -6.33 -7.10 -8.55
N THR A 23 -5.73 -6.22 -7.75
CA THR A 23 -5.01 -5.03 -8.25
C THR A 23 -3.52 -5.22 -8.01
N ILE A 24 -2.69 -5.01 -9.03
CA ILE A 24 -1.24 -5.21 -8.95
C ILE A 24 -0.54 -3.87 -8.71
N ILE A 25 0.43 -3.89 -7.79
CA ILE A 25 1.35 -2.78 -7.54
C ILE A 25 2.73 -3.23 -7.99
N THR A 26 3.40 -2.41 -8.80
CA THR A 26 4.76 -2.67 -9.23
C THR A 26 5.59 -1.42 -9.06
N SER A 27 6.82 -1.58 -8.56
CA SER A 27 7.83 -0.51 -8.43
C SER A 27 7.37 0.73 -7.64
N MET A 28 6.47 0.58 -6.67
CA MET A 28 6.08 1.71 -5.83
C MET A 28 7.19 2.04 -4.83
N MET A 29 7.45 3.33 -4.64
CA MET A 29 8.51 3.81 -3.78
C MET A 29 7.96 4.16 -2.40
N LEU A 30 8.26 3.33 -1.41
CA LEU A 30 7.88 3.50 -0.02
C LEU A 30 9.05 4.06 0.79
N ARG A 31 8.79 5.09 1.60
CA ARG A 31 9.73 5.64 2.57
C ARG A 31 9.15 5.54 3.98
N LEU A 32 9.92 4.91 4.87
CA LEU A 32 9.65 4.83 6.30
C LEU A 32 10.72 5.64 7.03
N ALA A 33 10.34 6.70 7.72
CA ALA A 33 11.29 7.47 8.52
C ALA A 33 10.58 8.16 9.70
N ASN A 34 11.18 8.04 10.89
CA ASN A 34 10.73 8.73 12.10
C ASN A 34 9.24 8.48 12.43
N GLY A 35 8.77 7.23 12.29
CA GLY A 35 7.39 6.83 12.57
C GLY A 35 6.38 7.27 11.50
N ARG A 36 6.84 7.80 10.36
CA ARG A 36 6.00 8.27 9.25
C ARG A 36 6.22 7.46 7.97
N LEU A 37 5.11 7.16 7.31
CA LEU A 37 5.06 6.45 6.04
C LEU A 37 4.69 7.41 4.91
N TRP A 38 5.42 7.34 3.81
CA TRP A 38 5.03 7.94 2.53
C TRP A 38 5.32 6.98 1.40
N ALA A 39 4.40 6.85 0.45
CA ALA A 39 4.71 6.19 -0.82
C ALA A 39 4.13 6.94 -2.00
N SER A 40 4.77 6.83 -3.14
CA SER A 40 4.21 7.25 -4.42
C SER A 40 4.58 6.27 -5.52
N GLY A 41 3.66 6.10 -6.45
CA GLY A 41 3.84 5.19 -7.58
C GLY A 41 2.64 5.21 -8.49
N CYS A 42 2.69 4.34 -9.49
CA CYS A 42 1.56 4.05 -10.36
C CYS A 42 1.12 2.61 -10.11
N TYR A 43 -0.18 2.37 -10.14
CA TYR A 43 -0.69 1.01 -10.33
C TYR A 43 -0.40 0.55 -11.74
N ASP A 44 0.17 -0.64 -11.89
CA ASP A 44 0.06 -1.36 -13.15
C ASP A 44 -1.40 -1.82 -13.29
N SER A 45 -1.92 -1.82 -14.52
CA SER A 45 -3.31 -2.20 -14.79
C SER A 45 -3.72 -3.49 -14.07
N GLY A 46 -4.76 -3.40 -13.25
CA GLY A 46 -5.39 -4.55 -12.58
C GLY A 46 -6.42 -5.23 -13.49
N THR A 47 -6.75 -6.49 -13.22
CA THR A 47 -7.41 -7.40 -14.17
C THR A 47 -8.80 -7.01 -14.66
N ASN A 48 -9.47 -5.99 -14.14
CA ASN A 48 -10.80 -5.61 -14.65
C ASN A 48 -11.17 -4.11 -14.61
N TYR A 49 -10.58 -3.27 -13.73
CA TYR A 49 -11.16 -1.93 -13.46
C TYR A 49 -10.18 -0.77 -13.22
N ASN A 50 -8.86 -1.01 -13.22
CA ASN A 50 -7.90 0.03 -12.85
C ASN A 50 -7.02 0.41 -14.04
N THR A 51 -7.26 1.60 -14.58
CA THR A 51 -6.28 2.28 -15.46
C THR A 51 -5.05 2.67 -14.65
N GLU A 52 -3.92 2.85 -15.32
CA GLU A 52 -2.72 3.41 -14.70
C GLU A 52 -3.09 4.73 -13.99
N LYS A 53 -2.90 4.76 -12.68
CA LYS A 53 -3.19 5.93 -11.86
C LYS A 53 -2.05 6.16 -10.89
N SER A 54 -1.58 7.40 -10.85
CA SER A 54 -0.69 7.87 -9.80
C SER A 54 -1.42 7.81 -8.47
N VAL A 55 -0.76 7.19 -7.49
CA VAL A 55 -1.26 7.11 -6.12
C VAL A 55 -0.23 7.58 -5.12
N VAL A 56 -0.76 8.12 -4.03
CA VAL A 56 0.03 8.61 -2.91
C VAL A 56 -0.47 7.93 -1.65
N TRP A 57 0.48 7.36 -0.90
CA TRP A 57 0.27 6.84 0.45
C TRP A 57 0.83 7.81 1.47
N SER A 58 0.08 7.99 2.56
CA SER A 58 0.53 8.76 3.71
C SER A 58 0.01 8.13 4.99
N GLY A 59 0.88 7.97 5.99
CA GLY A 59 0.51 7.34 7.24
C GLY A 59 1.60 7.33 8.29
N SER A 60 1.49 6.39 9.22
CA SER A 60 2.40 6.19 10.33
C SER A 60 2.72 4.72 10.54
N TYR A 61 3.81 4.47 11.27
CA TYR A 61 4.18 3.13 11.71
C TYR A 61 4.76 3.16 13.12
N ASN A 62 4.63 2.04 13.82
CA ASN A 62 5.22 1.80 15.12
C ASN A 62 5.83 0.40 15.16
N GLY A 63 7.16 0.32 15.13
CA GLY A 63 7.84 -0.97 14.95
C GLY A 63 7.41 -1.58 13.62
N ASP A 64 6.86 -2.79 13.64
CA ASP A 64 6.44 -3.51 12.44
C ASP A 64 4.98 -3.26 12.04
N GLU A 65 4.21 -2.47 12.79
CA GLU A 65 2.80 -2.15 12.50
C GLU A 65 2.68 -0.83 11.72
N LEU A 66 1.83 -0.78 10.70
CA LEU A 66 1.66 0.35 9.80
C LEU A 66 0.19 0.64 9.54
N GLU A 67 -0.15 1.93 9.53
CA GLU A 67 -1.47 2.43 9.16
C GLU A 67 -1.30 3.58 8.17
N TRP A 68 -1.98 3.51 7.04
CA TRP A 68 -1.87 4.57 6.03
C TRP A 68 -3.13 4.72 5.19
N THR A 69 -3.22 5.87 4.55
CA THR A 69 -4.27 6.17 3.59
C THR A 69 -3.70 6.24 2.19
N GLU A 70 -4.47 5.77 1.22
CA GLU A 70 -4.22 5.97 -0.20
C GLU A 70 -5.31 6.82 -0.82
N LYS A 71 -4.89 7.77 -1.66
CA LYS A 71 -5.78 8.65 -2.42
C LYS A 71 -5.50 8.51 -3.91
N TYR A 72 -6.55 8.32 -4.70
CA TYR A 72 -6.51 8.52 -6.15
C TYR A 72 -6.88 9.97 -6.46
N GLY A 73 -6.23 10.56 -7.47
CA GLY A 73 -6.43 11.98 -7.81
C GLY A 73 -7.88 12.38 -8.15
N GLU A 74 -8.70 11.45 -8.66
CA GLU A 74 -10.03 11.78 -9.21
C GLU A 74 -11.21 11.04 -8.56
N THR A 75 -10.98 10.13 -7.60
CA THR A 75 -12.07 9.33 -7.01
C THR A 75 -12.59 9.93 -5.70
N SER A 76 -13.90 9.88 -5.50
CA SER A 76 -14.59 10.27 -4.26
C SER A 76 -14.40 9.23 -3.14
N GLY A 77 -13.17 9.02 -2.66
CA GLY A 77 -12.91 8.17 -1.50
C GLY A 77 -11.44 7.91 -1.21
N VAL A 78 -11.16 7.41 -0.01
CA VAL A 78 -9.83 7.10 0.50
C VAL A 78 -9.79 5.63 0.88
N PHE A 79 -8.73 4.93 0.51
CA PHE A 79 -8.48 3.58 1.02
C PHE A 79 -7.68 3.70 2.32
N ILE A 80 -8.15 3.04 3.37
CA ILE A 80 -7.51 2.99 4.68
C ILE A 80 -6.91 1.61 4.83
N TYR A 81 -5.60 1.54 5.04
CA TYR A 81 -4.83 0.32 5.18
C TYR A 81 -4.34 0.17 6.61
N HIS A 82 -4.41 -1.07 7.11
CA HIS A 82 -3.77 -1.51 8.34
C HIS A 82 -2.95 -2.76 8.01
N GLY A 83 -1.69 -2.79 8.41
CA GLY A 83 -0.80 -3.90 8.11
C GLY A 83 0.38 -4.04 9.04
N PHE A 84 1.14 -5.08 8.79
CA PHE A 84 2.35 -5.41 9.53
C PHE A 84 3.45 -5.89 8.58
N ILE A 85 4.70 -5.68 8.97
CA ILE A 85 5.86 -6.21 8.26
C ILE A 85 6.26 -7.56 8.86
N GLN A 86 6.33 -8.59 8.02
CA GLN A 86 6.82 -9.90 8.39
C GLN A 86 7.59 -10.51 7.22
N ASN A 87 8.80 -11.05 7.48
CA ASN A 87 9.60 -11.74 6.46
C ASN A 87 9.79 -10.95 5.15
N LYS A 88 10.05 -9.63 5.26
CA LYS A 88 10.18 -8.69 4.12
C LYS A 88 8.90 -8.54 3.29
N LYS A 89 7.75 -8.87 3.85
CA LYS A 89 6.44 -8.58 3.27
C LYS A 89 5.68 -7.62 4.16
N LEU A 90 4.92 -6.71 3.55
CA LEU A 90 3.90 -5.89 4.17
C LEU A 90 2.54 -6.51 3.85
N CYS A 91 1.87 -7.03 4.87
CA CYS A 91 0.60 -7.74 4.74
C CYS A 91 -0.47 -7.09 5.62
N GLY A 92 -1.73 -7.23 5.24
CA GLY A 92 -2.82 -6.71 6.06
C GLY A 92 -4.13 -6.57 5.31
N THR A 93 -4.95 -5.63 5.77
CA THR A 93 -6.29 -5.38 5.25
C THR A 93 -6.49 -3.92 4.88
N TYR A 94 -7.40 -3.67 3.94
CA TYR A 94 -7.84 -2.33 3.60
C TYR A 94 -9.36 -2.21 3.62
N LYS A 95 -9.83 -0.96 3.75
CA LYS A 95 -11.23 -0.57 3.56
C LYS A 95 -11.29 0.69 2.70
N TRP A 96 -12.23 0.74 1.76
CA TRP A 96 -12.53 1.95 1.02
C TRP A 96 -13.59 2.78 1.76
N THR A 97 -13.46 4.10 1.80
CA THR A 97 -14.46 4.96 2.47
C THR A 97 -15.68 5.26 1.61
N ALA A 98 -15.58 5.15 0.27
CA ALA A 98 -16.67 5.53 -0.64
C ALA A 98 -17.76 4.46 -0.74
N ASN A 99 -17.37 3.20 -0.64
CA ASN A 99 -18.26 2.06 -0.65
C ASN A 99 -17.76 1.05 0.40
N ALA A 100 -18.58 0.08 0.79
CA ALA A 100 -18.18 -0.92 1.78
C ALA A 100 -17.12 -1.92 1.26
N ALA A 101 -16.39 -1.62 0.18
CA ALA A 101 -15.31 -2.49 -0.31
C ALA A 101 -14.20 -2.57 0.74
N SER A 102 -13.74 -3.79 0.94
CA SER A 102 -12.64 -4.13 1.83
C SER A 102 -11.92 -5.32 1.25
N GLY A 103 -10.72 -5.59 1.73
CA GLY A 103 -9.91 -6.66 1.19
C GLY A 103 -8.63 -6.85 1.96
N SER A 104 -7.80 -7.74 1.42
CA SER A 104 -6.45 -8.01 1.91
C SER A 104 -5.41 -7.51 0.93
N PHE A 105 -4.19 -7.35 1.41
CA PHE A 105 -3.04 -7.07 0.55
C PHE A 105 -1.81 -7.86 0.99
N GLU A 106 -0.93 -8.10 0.03
CA GLU A 106 0.42 -8.60 0.26
C GLU A 106 1.38 -7.84 -0.66
N PHE A 107 2.36 -7.18 -0.06
CA PHE A 107 3.41 -6.46 -0.77
C PHE A 107 4.79 -6.95 -0.36
N SER A 108 5.63 -7.28 -1.32
CA SER A 108 7.05 -7.55 -1.11
C SER A 108 7.82 -6.24 -0.93
N LEU A 109 8.71 -6.21 0.04
CA LEU A 109 9.57 -5.06 0.34
C LEU A 109 11.01 -5.37 -0.07
N GLN A 110 11.50 -4.67 -1.08
CA GLN A 110 12.91 -4.65 -1.44
C GLN A 110 13.54 -3.35 -0.94
N ARG A 111 14.33 -3.43 0.12
CA ARG A 111 15.08 -2.26 0.61
C ARG A 111 16.05 -1.79 -0.45
N LEU A 112 15.96 -0.52 -0.81
CA LEU A 112 16.92 0.14 -1.68
C LEU A 112 18.07 0.61 -0.78
N SER A 113 19.31 0.35 -1.19
CA SER A 113 20.49 0.81 -0.45
C SER A 113 20.44 2.32 -0.25
N ASN A 114 20.80 2.78 0.95
CA ASN A 114 21.06 4.19 1.23
C ASN A 114 22.27 4.69 0.42
#